data_AF-A0A2N7W5X0-F1
#
_entry.id   AF-A0A2N7W5X0-F1
#
_cell.length_a   1.000
_cell.length_b   1.000
_cell.length_c   1.000
_cell.angle_alpha   90.00
_cell.angle_beta   90.00
_cell.angle_gamma   90.00
#
_symmetry.space_group_name_H-M   'P 1'
#
loop_
_entity.id
_entity.type
_entity.pdbx_description
1 polymer ?
#
loop_
_entity_poly.entity_id
_entity_poly.type
_entity_poly.pdbx_seq_one_letter_code
_entity_poly.pdbx_strand_id
1 'polypeptide(L)'
;MTRINSTHASTTDHTSEAGPSGTNASAARPGGSSRKRGASALSGAGAPQASAPKHAATGGSNANRPVRADAETLMRAHTRFFDDDSASVRGFEVQPVRRGTADESRAVTRALRETPELAAMLTTTVDKLGESSLQDAHASRTATGAWMSDSHFHPTNYAQQGMVPEEMLKMMDEVGIHRSVMSPIPTNVMPCGDHDGHNHIPPESYYVKSQYANIAPHELTAEVEDEIAKSAHLMLNTQVDADTALFINIAKLPDAQRDRLDPMVTGLHLGDPLSPQTLLLKLAGHPGMFTGVGEVTIHKELVERQYEGVRQANLTDNVQVFKNIVATAGVVGMPVVLHCDVDSTANQRANGKGQPQHLENLKKLFGSPEASGATVIWAHCGGIGRFVQKPTDHANNLRTILADPKMSHVHIDISWSRVARQIVMKTQPDGTEVPDHESVHAWASLINEFPDRFLFGSDALNPQVKDTWAETGNMYKPLLEKLTPKARIAVKTGNYERVIVGARPKVRAFEEHVLTPEFVKTGLRSSKEDERVNGRAGPHINPEALRKVRDEAYAKAGVDVFGRPKDAATH
;
A
#
# COMPACT_ATOMS: atom_id res chain seq x y z
N MET A 1 31.21 30.95 31.05
CA MET A 1 32.62 30.94 31.45
C MET A 1 32.82 29.86 32.51
N THR A 2 33.83 29.01 32.28
CA THR A 2 34.61 28.21 33.25
C THR A 2 33.96 27.04 34.00
N ARG A 3 34.50 25.85 33.70
CA ARG A 3 34.38 24.54 34.39
C ARG A 3 34.88 24.58 35.83
N ILE A 4 34.34 23.73 36.70
CA ILE A 4 35.10 23.10 37.81
C ILE A 4 34.69 21.62 37.94
N ASN A 5 35.70 20.75 37.93
CA ASN A 5 35.67 19.34 38.29
C ASN A 5 35.67 19.16 39.81
N SER A 6 35.12 18.06 40.31
CA SER A 6 35.61 17.45 41.55
C SER A 6 35.35 15.94 41.58
N THR A 7 36.45 15.21 41.61
CA THR A 7 36.60 13.80 41.99
C THR A 7 36.70 13.67 43.50
N HIS A 8 36.16 12.61 44.09
CA HIS A 8 36.65 12.05 45.36
C HIS A 8 36.52 10.53 45.36
N ALA A 9 37.48 9.89 46.01
CA ALA A 9 37.72 8.45 46.05
C ALA A 9 37.82 7.93 47.50
N SER A 10 37.66 6.60 47.63
CA SER A 10 38.07 5.70 48.72
C SER A 10 37.19 5.69 50.00
N THR A 11 36.93 4.59 50.73
CA THR A 11 37.71 3.37 51.03
C THR A 11 36.81 2.29 51.72
N THR A 12 37.14 0.99 51.51
CA THR A 12 37.20 -0.19 52.47
C THR A 12 35.92 -0.63 53.24
N ASP A 13 35.63 -1.91 53.59
CA ASP A 13 36.39 -3.18 53.61
C ASP A 13 35.45 -4.39 53.88
N HIS A 14 35.99 -5.62 53.69
CA HIS A 14 35.62 -6.93 54.30
C HIS A 14 34.29 -7.64 53.88
N THR A 15 34.18 -8.95 53.65
CA THR A 15 34.95 -10.17 54.03
C THR A 15 34.77 -11.32 53.01
N SER A 16 35.72 -12.25 53.06
CA SER A 16 35.87 -13.53 52.34
C SER A 16 35.10 -14.72 52.94
N GLU A 17 34.76 -15.72 52.12
CA GLU A 17 34.85 -17.20 52.36
C GLU A 17 34.36 -17.95 51.09
N ALA A 18 35.23 -18.59 50.31
CA ALA A 18 35.68 -20.01 50.38
C ALA A 18 34.67 -21.04 49.79
N GLY A 19 35.08 -21.73 48.70
CA GLY A 19 34.36 -22.80 47.98
C GLY A 19 34.36 -24.17 48.71
N PRO A 20 34.16 -25.36 48.05
CA PRO A 20 34.78 -25.72 46.76
C PRO A 20 34.05 -26.74 45.82
N SER A 21 34.64 -26.87 44.61
CA SER A 21 34.96 -28.10 43.82
C SER A 21 33.91 -28.94 43.04
N GLY A 22 34.30 -29.25 41.79
CA GLY A 22 33.90 -30.42 40.98
C GLY A 22 33.89 -30.16 39.45
N THR A 23 35.06 -30.09 38.75
CA THR A 23 35.63 -31.10 37.79
C THR A 23 34.83 -31.28 36.47
N ASN A 24 35.38 -31.43 35.25
CA ASN A 24 36.72 -31.53 34.67
C ASN A 24 36.63 -31.46 33.11
N ALA A 25 37.67 -30.90 32.46
CA ALA A 25 38.32 -31.28 31.16
C ALA A 25 37.52 -31.28 29.81
N SER A 26 38.10 -31.03 28.62
CA SER A 26 39.38 -30.43 28.16
C SER A 26 39.42 -30.24 26.63
N ALA A 27 40.08 -29.14 26.20
CA ALA A 27 40.99 -28.94 25.04
C ALA A 27 40.55 -29.16 23.57
N ALA A 28 40.76 -28.15 22.69
CA ALA A 28 42.02 -27.96 21.92
C ALA A 28 41.98 -26.72 20.97
N ARG A 29 43.13 -26.04 20.86
CA ARG A 29 43.56 -24.94 19.94
C ARG A 29 44.12 -25.53 18.62
N PRO A 30 44.66 -24.81 17.59
CA PRO A 30 45.25 -23.45 17.53
C PRO A 30 44.85 -22.64 16.27
N GLY A 31 45.34 -21.45 15.88
CA GLY A 31 46.44 -20.58 16.27
C GLY A 31 46.42 -19.33 15.37
N GLY A 32 47.12 -18.27 15.78
CA GLY A 32 47.22 -17.01 15.03
C GLY A 32 48.67 -16.57 14.76
N SER A 33 48.84 -15.73 13.74
CA SER A 33 50.02 -14.90 13.46
C SER A 33 49.52 -13.65 12.70
N SER A 34 49.54 -12.42 13.22
CA SER A 34 50.63 -11.47 13.50
C SER A 34 51.15 -10.66 12.30
N ARG A 35 51.18 -9.31 12.50
CA ARG A 35 52.00 -8.25 11.86
C ARG A 35 51.52 -7.73 10.48
N LYS A 36 51.67 -6.46 10.07
CA LYS A 36 52.43 -5.27 10.54
C LYS A 36 51.92 -4.00 9.83
N ARG A 37 52.21 -2.82 10.39
CA ARG A 37 52.06 -1.47 9.80
C ARG A 37 53.08 -1.19 8.68
N GLY A 38 52.77 -0.25 7.78
CA GLY A 38 53.73 0.46 6.93
C GLY A 38 53.06 1.57 6.11
N ALA A 39 53.64 2.77 6.10
CA ALA A 39 53.13 4.00 5.49
C ALA A 39 53.97 4.46 4.28
N SER A 40 53.39 5.41 3.52
CA SER A 40 53.99 6.40 2.59
C SER A 40 54.71 5.94 1.31
N ALA A 41 54.37 6.51 0.14
CA ALA A 41 55.05 7.68 -0.46
C ALA A 41 54.59 7.96 -1.92
N LEU A 42 54.91 9.18 -2.37
CA LEU A 42 54.53 9.93 -3.58
C LEU A 42 55.31 9.59 -4.88
N SER A 43 54.85 10.21 -5.98
CA SER A 43 55.48 10.50 -7.30
C SER A 43 55.17 9.50 -8.44
N GLY A 44 54.95 9.89 -9.70
CA GLY A 44 54.93 11.19 -10.37
C GLY A 44 54.61 11.07 -11.88
N ALA A 45 54.11 12.18 -12.45
CA ALA A 45 54.23 12.72 -13.82
C ALA A 45 54.09 11.83 -15.10
N GLY A 46 53.28 12.33 -16.05
CA GLY A 46 53.42 12.03 -17.48
C GLY A 46 52.23 12.47 -18.36
N ALA A 47 52.29 13.68 -18.93
CA ALA A 47 51.54 14.09 -20.14
C ALA A 47 52.54 14.16 -21.32
N PRO A 48 52.11 14.06 -22.61
CA PRO A 48 51.70 15.29 -23.33
C PRO A 48 50.66 15.13 -24.48
N GLN A 49 49.90 16.22 -24.66
CA GLN A 49 49.41 16.94 -25.87
C GLN A 49 48.92 16.28 -27.18
N ALA A 50 47.72 16.78 -27.56
CA ALA A 50 47.29 17.48 -28.79
C ALA A 50 47.09 16.75 -30.14
N SER A 51 45.92 16.97 -30.77
CA SER A 51 45.76 17.55 -32.11
C SER A 51 44.27 17.73 -32.49
N ALA A 52 43.87 18.96 -32.83
CA ALA A 52 42.69 19.27 -33.65
C ALA A 52 43.12 19.41 -35.13
N PRO A 53 42.18 19.46 -36.09
CA PRO A 53 41.98 20.75 -36.75
C PRO A 53 40.51 21.12 -37.08
N LYS A 54 40.38 22.38 -37.50
CA LYS A 54 39.18 23.21 -37.71
C LYS A 54 38.97 23.55 -39.20
N HIS A 55 37.72 23.92 -39.53
CA HIS A 55 37.22 24.74 -40.68
C HIS A 55 37.22 24.09 -42.08
N ALA A 56 36.29 24.39 -42.99
CA ALA A 56 35.61 25.65 -43.30
C ALA A 56 34.23 25.47 -43.99
N ALA A 57 33.45 26.54 -43.95
CA ALA A 57 32.15 26.72 -44.58
C ALA A 57 32.25 27.45 -45.93
N THR A 58 31.32 27.15 -46.85
CA THR A 58 30.76 27.98 -47.94
C THR A 58 29.39 27.32 -48.30
N GLY A 59 28.24 27.94 -48.54
CA GLY A 59 27.83 29.30 -48.90
C GLY A 59 27.22 29.30 -50.31
N GLY A 60 25.90 29.42 -50.49
CA GLY A 60 25.31 29.78 -51.80
C GLY A 60 23.89 29.28 -52.13
N SER A 61 22.93 30.20 -51.97
CA SER A 61 21.53 30.30 -52.43
C SER A 61 21.08 29.67 -53.76
N ASN A 62 19.79 29.25 -53.83
CA ASN A 62 18.85 29.76 -54.85
C ASN A 62 17.36 29.60 -54.45
N ALA A 63 16.52 30.51 -54.93
CA ALA A 63 15.14 30.79 -54.50
C ALA A 63 14.04 30.45 -55.54
N ASN A 64 12.78 30.45 -55.07
CA ASN A 64 11.46 30.48 -55.78
C ASN A 64 11.02 29.22 -56.55
N ARG A 65 9.76 28.73 -56.53
CA ARG A 65 8.41 29.24 -56.14
C ARG A 65 7.44 28.02 -55.96
N PRO A 66 6.17 28.20 -55.50
CA PRO A 66 5.34 27.18 -54.84
C PRO A 66 4.28 26.55 -55.73
N VAL A 67 3.87 25.30 -55.47
CA VAL A 67 2.51 24.80 -55.75
C VAL A 67 2.08 23.73 -54.72
N ARG A 68 0.84 23.92 -54.29
CA ARG A 68 -0.08 23.16 -53.42
C ARG A 68 -0.07 21.62 -53.44
N ALA A 69 -0.61 21.14 -52.31
CA ALA A 69 -1.45 19.97 -52.09
C ALA A 69 -0.75 18.67 -51.66
N ASP A 70 -1.44 17.99 -50.76
CA ASP A 70 -1.25 16.61 -50.30
C ASP A 70 -0.23 16.39 -49.17
N ALA A 71 -0.59 16.94 -48.01
CA ALA A 71 -0.15 16.44 -46.71
C ALA A 71 -1.06 15.29 -46.26
N GLU A 72 -0.85 14.10 -46.85
CA GLU A 72 -1.23 12.84 -46.23
C GLU A 72 -0.16 11.79 -46.58
N THR A 73 0.10 10.90 -45.63
CA THR A 73 0.99 9.73 -45.72
C THR A 73 2.46 9.95 -45.33
N LEU A 74 2.72 9.92 -44.02
CA LEU A 74 3.77 9.07 -43.41
C LEU A 74 3.79 9.32 -41.90
N MET A 75 3.12 8.44 -41.15
CA MET A 75 3.36 8.08 -39.74
C MET A 75 2.12 7.31 -39.26
N ARG A 76 2.12 5.98 -39.42
CA ARG A 76 1.29 5.04 -38.65
C ARG A 76 1.80 3.63 -38.89
N ALA A 77 2.71 3.20 -38.01
CA ALA A 77 3.01 1.80 -37.81
C ALA A 77 3.08 1.56 -36.30
N HIS A 78 1.92 1.31 -35.68
CA HIS A 78 1.81 0.50 -34.47
C HIS A 78 0.46 -0.23 -34.49
N THR A 79 0.56 -1.51 -34.84
CA THR A 79 -0.14 -2.68 -34.30
C THR A 79 -1.56 -2.51 -33.75
N ARG A 80 -2.50 -3.09 -34.50
CA ARG A 80 -3.88 -3.44 -34.13
C ARG A 80 -3.88 -4.67 -33.21
N PHE A 81 -4.76 -4.73 -32.22
CA PHE A 81 -5.31 -5.99 -31.71
C PHE A 81 -6.72 -5.78 -31.13
N PHE A 82 -7.67 -6.50 -31.74
CA PHE A 82 -9.09 -6.77 -31.40
C PHE A 82 -10.18 -5.75 -31.81
N ASP A 83 -10.89 -6.14 -32.88
CA ASP A 83 -12.26 -5.74 -33.24
C ASP A 83 -13.28 -6.46 -32.34
N ASP A 84 -14.36 -5.77 -31.95
CA ASP A 84 -15.69 -6.37 -31.91
C ASP A 84 -16.77 -5.41 -32.45
N ASP A 85 -17.38 -5.80 -33.57
CA ASP A 85 -18.55 -5.16 -34.15
C ASP A 85 -19.78 -5.39 -33.27
N SER A 86 -20.29 -4.33 -32.63
CA SER A 86 -21.68 -4.32 -32.14
C SER A 86 -22.43 -3.10 -32.68
N ALA A 87 -23.40 -3.38 -33.55
CA ALA A 87 -24.28 -2.39 -34.16
C ALA A 87 -25.24 -1.79 -33.11
N SER A 88 -25.26 -0.46 -33.03
CA SER A 88 -26.22 0.29 -32.20
C SER A 88 -27.58 0.42 -32.90
N VAL A 89 -28.64 0.05 -32.18
CA VAL A 89 -30.05 0.17 -32.58
C VAL A 89 -30.49 1.64 -32.51
N ARG A 90 -31.24 2.10 -33.53
CA ARG A 90 -31.79 3.46 -33.65
C ARG A 90 -32.82 3.76 -32.54
N GLY A 91 -32.72 4.96 -31.96
CA GLY A 91 -33.66 5.49 -30.96
C GLY A 91 -35.02 5.87 -31.53
N PHE A 92 -36.04 5.79 -30.69
CA PHE A 92 -37.42 6.24 -30.93
C PHE A 92 -37.55 7.77 -30.75
N GLU A 93 -38.30 8.42 -31.64
CA GLU A 93 -38.74 9.82 -31.52
C GLU A 93 -39.87 9.98 -30.50
N VAL A 94 -39.78 11.02 -29.65
CA VAL A 94 -40.89 11.48 -28.80
C VAL A 94 -41.26 12.91 -29.23
N GLN A 95 -42.54 13.13 -29.56
CA GLN A 95 -43.06 14.45 -29.94
C GLN A 95 -43.28 15.38 -28.72
N PRO A 96 -43.09 16.71 -28.88
CA PRO A 96 -43.27 17.65 -27.79
C PRO A 96 -44.75 18.06 -27.60
N VAL A 97 -45.21 18.02 -26.34
CA VAL A 97 -46.48 18.59 -25.89
C VAL A 97 -46.34 20.12 -25.74
N ARG A 98 -47.37 20.87 -26.17
CA ARG A 98 -47.46 22.35 -26.15
C ARG A 98 -47.16 22.95 -24.76
N ARG A 99 -46.24 23.92 -24.73
CA ARG A 99 -45.96 24.81 -23.57
C ARG A 99 -47.08 25.84 -23.39
N GLY A 100 -47.55 26.01 -22.15
CA GLY A 100 -48.20 27.23 -21.70
C GLY A 100 -47.25 28.44 -21.80
N THR A 101 -47.80 29.63 -21.91
CA THR A 101 -47.05 30.86 -22.19
C THR A 101 -46.02 31.18 -21.10
N ALA A 102 -44.83 31.59 -21.51
CA ALA A 102 -43.64 31.79 -20.68
C ALA A 102 -43.82 32.78 -19.50
N ASP A 103 -44.86 33.61 -19.52
CA ASP A 103 -45.13 34.61 -18.49
C ASP A 103 -45.85 34.01 -17.26
N GLU A 104 -46.66 32.95 -17.41
CA GLU A 104 -47.33 32.31 -16.28
C GLU A 104 -46.36 31.42 -15.47
N SER A 105 -45.46 30.71 -16.15
CA SER A 105 -44.39 29.94 -15.48
C SER A 105 -43.38 30.84 -14.77
N ARG A 106 -43.12 32.05 -15.29
CA ARG A 106 -42.21 33.02 -14.63
C ARG A 106 -42.82 33.63 -13.38
N ALA A 107 -44.13 33.87 -13.33
CA ALA A 107 -44.79 34.40 -12.14
C ALA A 107 -44.77 33.40 -10.97
N VAL A 108 -45.04 32.12 -11.23
CA VAL A 108 -44.99 31.05 -10.21
C VAL A 108 -43.55 30.78 -9.75
N THR A 109 -42.58 30.82 -10.67
CA THR A 109 -41.15 30.58 -10.34
C THR A 109 -40.51 31.75 -9.58
N ARG A 110 -41.02 32.98 -9.74
CA ARG A 110 -40.51 34.15 -9.02
C ARG A 110 -41.01 34.19 -7.57
N ALA A 111 -42.29 33.89 -7.34
CA ALA A 111 -42.86 33.84 -5.99
C ALA A 111 -42.26 32.72 -5.11
N LEU A 112 -41.80 31.61 -5.72
CA LEU A 112 -41.15 30.50 -5.01
C LEU A 112 -39.64 30.72 -4.73
N ARG A 113 -39.02 31.73 -5.35
CA ARG A 113 -37.56 32.01 -5.23
C ARG A 113 -37.21 33.15 -4.29
N GLU A 114 -38.19 33.89 -3.76
CA GLU A 114 -37.95 35.12 -3.00
C GLU A 114 -37.79 34.93 -1.48
N THR A 115 -37.75 33.70 -0.97
CA THR A 115 -37.34 33.44 0.42
C THR A 115 -36.09 32.55 0.45
N PRO A 116 -34.97 33.02 1.03
CA PRO A 116 -33.73 32.26 1.16
C PRO A 116 -33.93 30.89 1.82
N GLU A 117 -34.88 30.79 2.75
CA GLU A 117 -35.23 29.58 3.48
C GLU A 117 -35.87 28.51 2.58
N LEU A 118 -36.76 28.88 1.66
CA LEU A 118 -37.42 27.92 0.77
C LEU A 118 -36.47 27.42 -0.32
N ALA A 119 -35.61 28.30 -0.83
CA ALA A 119 -34.56 27.93 -1.77
C ALA A 119 -33.56 26.94 -1.13
N ALA A 120 -33.11 27.22 0.10
CA ALA A 120 -32.24 26.32 0.86
C ALA A 120 -32.92 24.99 1.19
N MET A 121 -34.22 24.99 1.54
CA MET A 121 -34.98 23.75 1.77
C MET A 121 -35.14 22.94 0.48
N LEU A 122 -35.39 23.56 -0.67
CA LEU A 122 -35.54 22.88 -1.96
C LEU A 122 -34.23 22.26 -2.44
N THR A 123 -33.09 22.97 -2.37
CA THR A 123 -31.77 22.36 -2.67
C THR A 123 -31.47 21.24 -1.69
N THR A 124 -31.63 21.46 -0.39
CA THR A 124 -31.39 20.41 0.62
C THR A 124 -32.27 19.18 0.39
N THR A 125 -33.51 19.34 -0.06
CA THR A 125 -34.43 18.23 -0.32
C THR A 125 -34.07 17.50 -1.61
N VAL A 126 -33.67 18.21 -2.66
CA VAL A 126 -33.21 17.60 -3.92
C VAL A 126 -31.89 16.87 -3.74
N ASP A 127 -30.94 17.45 -3.01
CA ASP A 127 -29.66 16.82 -2.68
C ASP A 127 -29.88 15.57 -1.84
N LYS A 128 -30.74 15.64 -0.80
CA LYS A 128 -31.11 14.46 0.01
C LYS A 128 -31.83 13.37 -0.78
N LEU A 129 -32.73 13.73 -1.70
CA LEU A 129 -33.42 12.78 -2.56
C LEU A 129 -32.46 12.13 -3.58
N GLY A 130 -31.49 12.91 -4.09
CA GLY A 130 -30.40 12.40 -4.92
C GLY A 130 -29.50 11.43 -4.15
N GLU A 131 -29.07 11.82 -2.95
CA GLU A 131 -28.24 11.01 -2.06
C GLU A 131 -28.92 9.71 -1.63
N SER A 132 -30.20 9.75 -1.25
CA SER A 132 -30.94 8.54 -0.86
C SER A 132 -31.09 7.57 -2.02
N SER A 133 -31.39 8.09 -3.23
CA SER A 133 -31.52 7.25 -4.43
C SER A 133 -30.19 6.60 -4.85
N LEU A 134 -29.07 7.30 -4.64
CA LEU A 134 -27.73 6.77 -4.88
C LEU A 134 -27.35 5.72 -3.84
N GLN A 135 -27.64 5.96 -2.56
CA GLN A 135 -27.39 5.00 -1.48
C GLN A 135 -28.15 3.69 -1.69
N ASP A 136 -29.43 3.75 -2.05
CA ASP A 136 -30.25 2.56 -2.33
C ASP A 136 -29.73 1.79 -3.56
N ALA A 137 -29.32 2.51 -4.62
CA ALA A 137 -28.72 1.91 -5.80
C ALA A 137 -27.37 1.24 -5.49
N HIS A 138 -26.52 1.86 -4.66
CA HIS A 138 -25.25 1.30 -4.22
C HIS A 138 -25.45 0.06 -3.35
N ALA A 139 -26.35 0.11 -2.37
CA ALA A 139 -26.68 -1.02 -1.51
C ALA A 139 -27.16 -2.23 -2.33
N SER A 140 -28.01 -1.99 -3.33
CA SER A 140 -28.47 -3.01 -4.27
C SER A 140 -27.33 -3.62 -5.10
N ARG A 141 -26.43 -2.79 -5.65
CA ARG A 141 -25.28 -3.24 -6.44
C ARG A 141 -24.25 -4.02 -5.62
N THR A 142 -24.06 -3.63 -4.36
CA THR A 142 -23.21 -4.35 -3.40
C THR A 142 -23.82 -5.71 -3.05
N ALA A 143 -25.14 -5.77 -2.79
CA ALA A 143 -25.84 -7.01 -2.46
C ALA A 143 -25.89 -8.01 -3.63
N THR A 144 -26.01 -7.51 -4.86
CA THR A 144 -25.97 -8.34 -6.08
C THR A 144 -24.55 -8.75 -6.48
N GLY A 145 -23.52 -8.19 -5.82
CA GLY A 145 -22.13 -8.35 -6.21
C GLY A 145 -21.85 -7.82 -7.61
N ALA A 146 -22.59 -6.81 -8.07
CA ALA A 146 -22.30 -6.12 -9.33
C ALA A 146 -21.01 -5.29 -9.19
N TRP A 147 -20.83 -4.65 -8.04
CA TRP A 147 -19.64 -3.86 -7.70
C TRP A 147 -18.55 -4.67 -7.01
N MET A 148 -17.33 -4.13 -7.02
CA MET A 148 -16.19 -4.59 -6.21
C MET A 148 -15.79 -3.49 -5.23
N SER A 149 -15.18 -3.84 -4.11
CA SER A 149 -14.49 -2.90 -3.22
C SER A 149 -13.00 -3.20 -3.28
N ASP A 150 -12.20 -2.17 -3.45
CA ASP A 150 -10.79 -2.28 -3.76
C ASP A 150 -9.93 -2.11 -2.49
N SER A 151 -9.47 -3.22 -1.93
CA SER A 151 -8.63 -3.23 -0.73
C SER A 151 -7.17 -2.84 -0.97
N HIS A 152 -6.78 -2.54 -2.22
CA HIS A 152 -5.39 -2.27 -2.57
C HIS A 152 -5.32 -1.31 -3.76
N PHE A 153 -5.13 -0.02 -3.50
CA PHE A 153 -5.11 1.03 -4.51
C PHE A 153 -4.15 2.17 -4.16
N HIS A 154 -3.41 2.64 -5.16
CA HIS A 154 -2.41 3.70 -4.99
C HIS A 154 -2.83 4.95 -5.79
N PRO A 155 -3.30 6.01 -5.10
CA PRO A 155 -3.77 7.22 -5.79
C PRO A 155 -2.64 8.04 -6.41
N THR A 156 -1.41 7.88 -5.90
CA THR A 156 -0.22 8.62 -6.34
C THR A 156 0.86 7.66 -6.87
N ASN A 157 1.66 8.16 -7.81
CA ASN A 157 2.86 7.48 -8.29
C ASN A 157 4.10 7.79 -7.44
N TYR A 158 5.26 7.24 -7.81
CA TYR A 158 6.53 7.45 -7.12
C TYR A 158 7.09 8.89 -7.19
N ALA A 159 6.51 9.76 -8.03
CA ALA A 159 6.77 11.20 -8.05
C ALA A 159 5.72 11.99 -7.26
N GLN A 160 4.86 11.30 -6.51
CA GLN A 160 3.76 11.85 -5.70
C GLN A 160 2.72 12.64 -6.49
N GLN A 161 2.61 12.36 -7.80
CA GLN A 161 1.56 12.88 -8.67
C GLN A 161 0.42 11.85 -8.75
N GLY A 162 -0.82 12.31 -8.72
CA GLY A 162 -1.97 11.41 -8.59
C GLY A 162 -3.31 12.08 -8.82
N MET A 163 -4.35 11.25 -8.82
CA MET A 163 -5.75 11.72 -8.88
C MET A 163 -6.16 12.40 -7.57
N VAL A 164 -6.93 13.48 -7.68
CA VAL A 164 -7.64 14.04 -6.52
C VAL A 164 -8.88 13.20 -6.18
N PRO A 165 -9.42 13.28 -4.94
CA PRO A 165 -10.50 12.41 -4.50
C PRO A 165 -11.75 12.41 -5.40
N GLU A 166 -12.10 13.54 -6.01
CA GLU A 166 -13.24 13.70 -6.92
C GLU A 166 -13.05 12.93 -8.23
N GLU A 167 -11.84 12.98 -8.80
CA GLU A 167 -11.48 12.24 -10.00
C GLU A 167 -11.47 10.74 -9.73
N MET A 168 -10.94 10.34 -8.57
CA MET A 168 -10.94 8.96 -8.10
C MET A 168 -12.37 8.42 -7.99
N LEU A 169 -13.28 9.14 -7.32
CA LEU A 169 -14.68 8.73 -7.19
C LEU A 169 -15.40 8.59 -8.53
N LYS A 170 -15.13 9.51 -9.47
CA LYS A 170 -15.68 9.42 -10.83
C LYS A 170 -15.19 8.16 -11.53
N MET A 171 -13.89 7.88 -11.48
CA MET A 171 -13.33 6.68 -12.12
C MET A 171 -13.85 5.40 -11.45
N MET A 172 -13.99 5.39 -10.12
CA MET A 172 -14.61 4.29 -9.37
C MET A 172 -16.01 3.96 -9.90
N ASP A 173 -16.84 4.97 -10.19
CA ASP A 173 -18.17 4.76 -10.76
C ASP A 173 -18.12 4.16 -12.17
N GLU A 174 -17.18 4.61 -13.00
CA GLU A 174 -16.98 4.12 -14.36
C GLU A 174 -16.51 2.65 -14.40
N VAL A 175 -15.69 2.23 -13.44
CA VAL A 175 -15.13 0.87 -13.37
C VAL A 175 -15.91 -0.09 -12.45
N GLY A 176 -16.92 0.42 -11.74
CA GLY A 176 -17.76 -0.40 -10.85
C GLY A 176 -17.12 -0.71 -9.49
N ILE A 177 -16.32 0.22 -8.96
CA ILE A 177 -15.75 0.16 -7.61
C ILE A 177 -16.64 0.90 -6.61
N HIS A 178 -17.13 0.18 -5.60
CA HIS A 178 -17.97 0.72 -4.55
C HIS A 178 -17.17 1.57 -3.56
N ARG A 179 -16.13 0.97 -2.99
CA ARG A 179 -15.24 1.57 -2.00
C ARG A 179 -13.81 1.25 -2.35
N SER A 180 -12.88 2.09 -1.91
CA SER A 180 -11.47 1.85 -2.13
C SER A 180 -10.64 2.42 -1.00
N VAL A 181 -9.55 1.72 -0.66
CA VAL A 181 -8.49 2.30 0.16
C VAL A 181 -7.76 3.40 -0.62
N MET A 182 -7.12 4.31 0.09
CA MET A 182 -6.16 5.25 -0.49
C MET A 182 -4.81 5.02 0.18
N SER A 183 -3.96 4.24 -0.46
CA SER A 183 -2.63 3.89 0.03
C SER A 183 -1.57 4.60 -0.81
N PRO A 184 -1.17 5.85 -0.51
CA PRO A 184 -0.14 6.52 -1.30
C PRO A 184 1.20 5.76 -1.20
N ILE A 185 2.01 5.81 -2.26
CA ILE A 185 3.32 5.15 -2.26
C ILE A 185 4.25 5.86 -1.26
N PRO A 186 4.76 5.19 -0.22
CA PRO A 186 5.54 5.83 0.83
C PRO A 186 6.99 6.11 0.43
N THR A 187 7.31 6.05 -0.86
CA THR A 187 8.66 6.33 -1.37
C THR A 187 8.62 7.29 -2.54
N ASN A 188 9.61 8.17 -2.57
CA ASN A 188 9.89 9.01 -3.72
C ASN A 188 11.00 8.36 -4.54
N VAL A 189 10.85 8.33 -5.85
CA VAL A 189 11.98 7.98 -6.71
C VAL A 189 12.88 9.20 -6.92
N MET A 190 14.18 9.03 -6.65
CA MET A 190 15.21 9.98 -7.05
C MET A 190 15.79 9.59 -8.42
N PRO A 191 16.09 10.57 -9.30
CA PRO A 191 16.74 10.29 -10.57
C PRO A 191 18.11 9.62 -10.37
N CYS A 192 18.41 8.59 -11.18
CA CYS A 192 19.76 8.05 -11.33
C CYS A 192 20.37 8.54 -12.65
N GLY A 193 21.39 9.38 -12.61
CA GLY A 193 22.13 9.88 -13.79
C GLY A 193 23.11 10.99 -13.43
N ASP A 194 24.12 11.21 -14.29
CA ASP A 194 25.14 12.26 -14.10
C ASP A 194 24.48 13.61 -13.78
N HIS A 195 25.10 14.36 -12.88
CA HIS A 195 24.66 15.66 -12.36
C HIS A 195 24.60 16.78 -13.43
N ASP A 196 24.57 16.41 -14.70
CA ASP A 196 24.64 17.29 -15.88
C ASP A 196 23.26 17.90 -16.25
N GLY A 197 22.33 17.95 -15.30
CA GLY A 197 21.36 19.06 -15.23
C GLY A 197 19.88 18.74 -15.46
N HIS A 198 19.44 17.48 -15.50
CA HIS A 198 18.01 17.18 -15.70
C HIS A 198 17.47 16.16 -14.68
N ASN A 199 16.70 16.66 -13.69
CA ASN A 199 15.88 15.86 -12.76
C ASN A 199 14.64 15.23 -13.43
N HIS A 200 14.74 14.82 -14.71
CA HIS A 200 13.60 14.29 -15.44
C HIS A 200 13.51 12.77 -15.27
N ILE A 201 12.40 12.29 -14.71
CA ILE A 201 12.10 10.86 -14.56
C ILE A 201 11.00 10.53 -15.58
N PRO A 202 11.27 9.72 -16.61
CA PRO A 202 10.24 9.30 -17.53
C PRO A 202 9.16 8.49 -16.79
N PRO A 203 7.88 8.86 -16.88
CA PRO A 203 6.78 8.23 -16.13
C PRO A 203 6.63 6.72 -16.41
N GLU A 204 7.06 6.25 -17.57
CA GLU A 204 7.00 4.85 -18.01
C GLU A 204 7.99 3.91 -17.29
N SER A 205 8.81 4.42 -16.38
CA SER A 205 9.88 3.65 -15.73
C SER A 205 10.31 4.21 -14.37
N TYR A 206 9.36 4.61 -13.53
CA TYR A 206 9.67 5.29 -12.26
C TYR A 206 10.75 4.58 -11.44
N TYR A 207 10.72 3.25 -11.31
CA TYR A 207 11.73 2.50 -10.54
C TYR A 207 12.25 1.24 -11.25
N VAL A 208 11.63 0.82 -12.34
CA VAL A 208 12.11 -0.26 -13.21
C VAL A 208 12.04 0.23 -14.65
N LYS A 209 13.17 0.18 -15.37
CA LYS A 209 13.22 0.55 -16.80
C LYS A 209 12.24 -0.30 -17.61
N SER A 210 11.58 0.31 -18.60
CA SER A 210 10.54 -0.33 -19.42
C SER A 210 10.99 -1.65 -20.06
N GLN A 211 12.24 -1.73 -20.50
CA GLN A 211 12.84 -2.96 -21.06
C GLN A 211 12.87 -4.14 -20.07
N TYR A 212 12.87 -3.86 -18.76
CA TYR A 212 12.89 -4.88 -17.70
C TYR A 212 11.51 -5.12 -17.07
N ALA A 213 10.50 -4.30 -17.40
CA ALA A 213 9.18 -4.39 -16.79
C ALA A 213 8.47 -5.72 -17.06
N ASN A 214 8.80 -6.38 -18.18
CA ASN A 214 8.25 -7.66 -18.62
C ASN A 214 9.35 -8.69 -18.96
N ILE A 215 10.53 -8.57 -18.34
CA ILE A 215 11.66 -9.48 -18.58
C ILE A 215 11.23 -10.94 -18.38
N ALA A 216 11.68 -11.84 -19.26
CA ALA A 216 11.38 -13.24 -19.09
C ALA A 216 12.16 -13.80 -17.89
N PRO A 217 11.59 -14.74 -17.13
CA PRO A 217 12.26 -15.25 -15.92
C PRO A 217 13.67 -15.80 -16.11
N HIS A 218 13.94 -16.44 -17.25
CA HIS A 218 15.26 -17.00 -17.56
C HIS A 218 16.29 -15.94 -17.96
N GLU A 219 15.84 -14.73 -18.28
CA GLU A 219 16.68 -13.58 -18.60
C GLU A 219 17.04 -12.76 -17.34
N LEU A 220 16.32 -12.95 -16.22
CA LEU A 220 16.60 -12.30 -14.95
C LEU A 220 17.78 -12.97 -14.21
N THR A 221 18.98 -12.83 -14.79
CA THR A 221 20.22 -13.28 -14.15
C THR A 221 20.57 -12.42 -12.93
N ALA A 222 21.55 -12.85 -12.14
CA ALA A 222 22.01 -12.06 -10.99
C ALA A 222 22.58 -10.70 -11.43
N GLU A 223 23.26 -10.65 -12.59
CA GLU A 223 23.83 -9.43 -13.16
C GLU A 223 22.74 -8.45 -13.62
N VAL A 224 21.69 -8.96 -14.26
CA VAL A 224 20.55 -8.13 -14.69
C VAL A 224 19.77 -7.62 -13.47
N GLU A 225 19.56 -8.47 -12.47
CA GLU A 225 18.94 -8.05 -11.20
C GLU A 225 19.75 -6.93 -10.53
N ASP A 226 21.07 -7.07 -10.51
CA ASP A 226 22.00 -6.06 -10.01
C ASP A 226 21.91 -4.73 -10.78
N GLU A 227 21.72 -4.80 -12.10
CA GLU A 227 21.51 -3.61 -12.94
C GLU A 227 20.20 -2.91 -12.59
N ILE A 228 19.09 -3.66 -12.50
CA ILE A 228 17.77 -3.11 -12.15
C ILE A 228 17.82 -2.48 -10.76
N ALA A 229 18.38 -3.17 -9.78
CA ALA A 229 18.49 -2.70 -8.39
C ALA A 229 19.29 -1.40 -8.26
N LYS A 230 20.23 -1.11 -9.17
CA LYS A 230 21.02 0.13 -9.17
C LYS A 230 20.40 1.23 -10.03
N SER A 231 19.30 0.95 -10.73
CA SER A 231 18.71 1.87 -11.70
C SER A 231 17.79 2.95 -11.10
N ALA A 232 17.42 2.81 -9.83
CA ALA A 232 16.57 3.75 -9.11
C ALA A 232 16.98 3.83 -7.64
N HIS A 233 16.80 5.00 -7.02
CA HIS A 233 16.93 5.21 -5.58
C HIS A 233 15.57 5.61 -5.02
N LEU A 234 15.05 4.83 -4.08
CA LEU A 234 13.77 5.04 -3.41
C LEU A 234 14.02 5.59 -2.01
N MET A 235 13.55 6.82 -1.77
CA MET A 235 13.64 7.48 -0.47
C MET A 235 12.30 7.39 0.25
N LEU A 236 12.32 7.02 1.53
CA LEU A 236 11.12 7.07 2.36
C LEU A 236 10.54 8.48 2.39
N ASN A 237 9.24 8.59 2.10
CA ASN A 237 8.47 9.79 2.24
C ASN A 237 7.38 9.60 3.30
N THR A 238 7.62 10.12 4.49
CA THR A 238 6.65 10.05 5.60
C THR A 238 5.58 11.14 5.54
N GLN A 239 5.65 12.07 4.59
CA GLN A 239 4.72 13.19 4.43
C GLN A 239 3.44 12.80 3.66
N VAL A 240 3.48 11.72 2.86
CA VAL A 240 2.39 11.28 1.97
C VAL A 240 1.03 11.16 2.65
N ASP A 241 1.00 10.77 3.92
CA ASP A 241 -0.24 10.62 4.69
C ASP A 241 -0.87 12.00 4.99
N ALA A 242 -0.07 13.00 5.35
CA ALA A 242 -0.55 14.35 5.61
C ALA A 242 -1.01 15.04 4.31
N ASP A 243 -0.37 14.73 3.18
CA ASP A 243 -0.81 15.22 1.87
C ASP A 243 -2.15 14.58 1.48
N THR A 244 -2.32 13.27 1.69
CA THR A 244 -3.60 12.58 1.50
C THR A 244 -4.70 13.20 2.35
N ALA A 245 -4.41 13.47 3.63
CA ALA A 245 -5.35 14.13 4.54
C ALA A 245 -5.71 15.55 4.05
N LEU A 246 -4.74 16.31 3.54
CA LEU A 246 -4.96 17.64 2.97
C LEU A 246 -5.91 17.57 1.76
N PHE A 247 -5.63 16.68 0.79
CA PHE A 247 -6.46 16.54 -0.42
C PHE A 247 -7.91 16.15 -0.09
N ILE A 248 -8.11 15.21 0.83
CA ILE A 248 -9.47 14.85 1.31
C ILE A 248 -10.16 16.05 1.97
N ASN A 249 -9.43 16.87 2.73
CA ASN A 249 -10.01 18.01 3.43
C ASN A 249 -10.36 19.19 2.52
N ILE A 250 -9.60 19.42 1.44
CA ILE A 250 -9.90 20.49 0.48
C ILE A 250 -10.95 20.07 -0.54
N ALA A 251 -11.11 18.77 -0.81
CA ALA A 251 -12.14 18.25 -1.71
C ALA A 251 -13.57 18.51 -1.23
N LYS A 252 -13.76 18.72 0.09
CA LYS A 252 -15.07 19.01 0.71
C LYS A 252 -16.18 18.03 0.26
N LEU A 253 -15.81 16.76 0.09
CA LEU A 253 -16.73 15.70 -0.32
C LEU A 253 -17.94 15.61 0.64
N PRO A 254 -19.17 15.43 0.12
CA PRO A 254 -20.32 15.01 0.93
C PRO A 254 -20.03 13.71 1.69
N ASP A 255 -20.74 13.50 2.80
CA ASP A 255 -20.53 12.33 3.66
C ASP A 255 -20.68 11.01 2.89
N ALA A 256 -21.66 10.92 1.98
CA ALA A 256 -21.87 9.72 1.15
C ALA A 256 -20.70 9.41 0.19
N GLN A 257 -19.99 10.44 -0.27
CA GLN A 257 -18.79 10.27 -1.12
C GLN A 257 -17.55 9.97 -0.28
N ARG A 258 -17.37 10.70 0.82
CA ARG A 258 -16.29 10.45 1.79
C ARG A 258 -16.34 9.03 2.33
N ASP A 259 -17.55 8.52 2.59
CA ASP A 259 -17.76 7.16 3.07
C ASP A 259 -17.17 6.10 2.13
N ARG A 260 -17.02 6.38 0.83
CA ARG A 260 -16.46 5.42 -0.15
C ARG A 260 -14.94 5.32 -0.15
N LEU A 261 -14.24 6.19 0.58
CA LEU A 261 -12.78 6.26 0.58
C LEU A 261 -12.23 5.90 1.95
N ASP A 262 -11.20 5.04 1.99
CA ASP A 262 -10.50 4.64 3.21
C ASP A 262 -9.03 5.06 3.16
N PRO A 263 -8.67 6.28 3.57
CA PRO A 263 -7.26 6.68 3.67
C PRO A 263 -6.48 5.76 4.60
N MET A 264 -5.29 5.35 4.15
CA MET A 264 -4.41 4.45 4.88
C MET A 264 -3.09 5.15 5.22
N VAL A 265 -2.50 4.79 6.35
CA VAL A 265 -1.16 5.28 6.75
C VAL A 265 -0.10 4.39 6.11
N THR A 266 0.69 4.93 5.17
CA THR A 266 1.80 4.20 4.52
C THR A 266 3.16 4.78 4.88
N GLY A 267 3.24 6.07 5.18
CA GLY A 267 4.47 6.83 5.41
C GLY A 267 5.14 6.55 6.77
N LEU A 268 5.58 5.30 7.00
CA LEU A 268 6.24 4.84 8.23
C LEU A 268 7.61 4.21 7.92
N HIS A 269 8.62 4.52 8.74
CA HIS A 269 9.91 3.81 8.67
C HIS A 269 9.82 2.49 9.45
N LEU A 270 9.57 1.37 8.79
CA LEU A 270 9.23 0.12 9.48
C LEU A 270 10.33 -0.43 10.39
N GLY A 271 11.59 -0.03 10.18
CA GLY A 271 12.72 -0.34 11.06
C GLY A 271 12.99 0.66 12.20
N ASP A 272 12.24 1.76 12.30
CA ASP A 272 12.42 2.76 13.37
C ASP A 272 11.62 2.37 14.62
N PRO A 273 12.24 2.18 15.80
CA PRO A 273 11.52 1.86 17.03
C PRO A 273 10.46 2.92 17.43
N LEU A 274 10.52 4.14 16.90
CA LEU A 274 9.52 5.20 17.10
C LEU A 274 8.36 5.15 16.09
N SER A 275 8.37 4.26 15.10
CA SER A 275 7.27 4.16 14.12
C SER A 275 5.90 3.89 14.73
N PRO A 276 5.75 3.04 15.77
CA PRO A 276 4.48 2.94 16.50
C PRO A 276 4.00 4.28 17.06
N GLN A 277 4.91 5.10 17.62
CA GLN A 277 4.56 6.43 18.11
C GLN A 277 4.22 7.39 16.96
N THR A 278 4.93 7.29 15.84
CA THR A 278 4.66 8.07 14.62
C THR A 278 3.26 7.77 14.08
N LEU A 279 2.82 6.51 14.07
CA LEU A 279 1.45 6.12 13.73
C LEU A 279 0.43 6.84 14.63
N LEU A 280 0.62 6.80 15.96
CA LEU A 280 -0.29 7.48 16.90
C LEU A 280 -0.32 9.00 16.70
N LEU A 281 0.81 9.62 16.38
CA LEU A 281 0.89 11.06 16.09
C LEU A 281 0.18 11.44 14.79
N LYS A 282 0.24 10.58 13.76
CA LYS A 282 -0.50 10.79 12.49
C LYS A 282 -2.02 10.76 12.73
N LEU A 283 -2.49 9.81 13.54
CA LEU A 283 -3.91 9.73 13.94
C LEU A 283 -4.32 10.96 14.76
N ALA A 284 -3.54 11.35 15.75
CA ALA A 284 -3.82 12.53 16.59
C ALA A 284 -3.81 13.85 15.79
N GLY A 285 -2.96 13.94 14.76
CA GLY A 285 -2.89 15.11 13.88
C GLY A 285 -4.03 15.21 12.86
N HIS A 286 -4.67 14.08 12.54
CA HIS A 286 -5.77 14.00 11.57
C HIS A 286 -6.92 13.11 12.08
N PRO A 287 -7.61 13.48 13.17
CA PRO A 287 -8.74 12.72 13.68
C PRO A 287 -9.81 12.56 12.58
N GLY A 288 -10.43 11.38 12.50
CA GLY A 288 -11.42 11.10 11.47
C GLY A 288 -10.84 10.58 10.15
N MET A 289 -9.54 10.73 9.88
CA MET A 289 -8.98 10.54 8.54
C MET A 289 -8.65 9.08 8.17
N PHE A 290 -7.81 8.40 8.94
CA PHE A 290 -7.22 7.13 8.53
C PHE A 290 -8.00 5.92 9.05
N THR A 291 -8.16 4.89 8.22
CA THR A 291 -8.86 3.63 8.55
C THR A 291 -7.88 2.51 8.90
N GLY A 292 -6.73 2.44 8.23
CA GLY A 292 -5.79 1.33 8.36
C GLY A 292 -4.34 1.72 8.09
N VAL A 293 -3.44 0.75 8.23
CA VAL A 293 -2.01 0.88 7.92
C VAL A 293 -1.74 0.14 6.62
N GLY A 294 -1.02 0.78 5.72
CA GLY A 294 -0.45 0.15 4.55
C GLY A 294 -1.09 0.55 3.22
N GLU A 295 -0.51 0.13 2.10
CA GLU A 295 0.52 -0.91 2.04
C GLU A 295 1.85 -0.56 2.74
N VAL A 296 2.36 -1.51 3.55
CA VAL A 296 3.68 -1.48 4.15
C VAL A 296 4.51 -2.67 3.68
N THR A 297 5.76 -2.42 3.29
CA THR A 297 6.61 -3.41 2.62
C THR A 297 7.83 -3.80 3.46
N ILE A 298 8.01 -5.09 3.79
CA ILE A 298 9.17 -5.57 4.58
C ILE A 298 10.14 -6.46 3.81
N HIS A 299 9.71 -7.05 2.70
CA HIS A 299 10.58 -7.76 1.77
C HIS A 299 9.95 -7.68 0.37
N LYS A 300 10.71 -7.15 -0.59
CA LYS A 300 10.24 -7.00 -1.97
C LYS A 300 11.39 -7.17 -2.95
N GLU A 301 11.56 -8.42 -3.39
CA GLU A 301 12.53 -8.87 -4.39
C GLU A 301 13.78 -7.96 -4.56
N LEU A 302 14.08 -7.48 -5.76
CA LEU A 302 15.13 -6.51 -6.03
C LEU A 302 14.78 -5.06 -5.65
N VAL A 303 13.50 -4.72 -5.46
CA VAL A 303 13.07 -3.33 -5.20
C VAL A 303 13.50 -2.89 -3.80
N GLU A 304 13.60 -3.82 -2.84
CA GLU A 304 14.14 -3.53 -1.52
C GLU A 304 15.59 -3.01 -1.57
N ARG A 305 16.35 -3.40 -2.60
CA ARG A 305 17.72 -2.92 -2.82
C ARG A 305 17.79 -1.51 -3.41
N GLN A 306 16.69 -1.02 -3.96
CA GLN A 306 16.56 0.38 -4.42
C GLN A 306 16.22 1.30 -3.25
N TYR A 307 15.75 0.77 -2.12
CA TYR A 307 15.40 1.56 -0.94
C TYR A 307 16.64 1.97 -0.14
N GLU A 308 16.81 3.29 0.00
CA GLU A 308 17.96 3.88 0.69
C GLU A 308 17.82 3.88 2.23
N GLY A 309 16.68 3.46 2.77
CA GLY A 309 16.47 3.46 4.22
C GLY A 309 17.26 2.34 4.90
N VAL A 310 18.34 2.75 5.57
CA VAL A 310 19.20 1.87 6.37
C VAL A 310 18.38 1.22 7.49
N ARG A 311 18.58 -0.10 7.69
CA ARG A 311 17.93 -0.89 8.75
C ARG A 311 16.39 -0.88 8.67
N GLN A 312 15.82 -1.00 7.47
CA GLN A 312 14.40 -1.35 7.33
C GLN A 312 14.07 -2.65 8.08
N ALA A 313 12.81 -2.81 8.47
CA ALA A 313 12.35 -4.10 8.99
C ALA A 313 12.49 -5.19 7.92
N ASN A 314 12.86 -6.40 8.35
CA ASN A 314 13.01 -7.58 7.49
C ASN A 314 12.52 -8.83 8.23
N LEU A 315 12.42 -9.96 7.54
CA LEU A 315 11.93 -11.23 8.10
C LEU A 315 12.96 -12.02 8.92
N THR A 316 14.21 -11.54 9.05
CA THR A 316 15.30 -12.29 9.69
C THR A 316 15.68 -11.72 11.05
N ASP A 317 16.31 -10.55 11.09
CA ASP A 317 16.98 -10.01 12.28
C ASP A 317 16.39 -8.67 12.75
N ASN A 318 15.53 -8.04 11.95
CA ASN A 318 14.92 -6.75 12.29
C ASN A 318 13.38 -6.74 12.19
N VAL A 319 12.73 -7.85 12.51
CA VAL A 319 11.26 -7.98 12.41
C VAL A 319 10.51 -7.37 13.59
N GLN A 320 11.17 -7.19 14.75
CA GLN A 320 10.49 -6.83 16.00
C GLN A 320 9.82 -5.45 15.94
N VAL A 321 10.44 -4.48 15.26
CA VAL A 321 9.86 -3.14 15.11
C VAL A 321 8.55 -3.22 14.31
N PHE A 322 8.54 -3.99 13.22
CA PHE A 322 7.33 -4.22 12.45
C PHE A 322 6.23 -4.90 13.28
N LYS A 323 6.59 -5.92 14.08
CA LYS A 323 5.65 -6.55 15.02
C LYS A 323 5.02 -5.55 15.99
N ASN A 324 5.80 -4.59 16.50
CA ASN A 324 5.29 -3.55 17.38
C ASN A 324 4.32 -2.59 16.67
N ILE A 325 4.55 -2.30 15.38
CA ILE A 325 3.60 -1.53 14.55
C ILE A 325 2.30 -2.31 14.38
N VAL A 326 2.37 -3.60 14.02
CA VAL A 326 1.20 -4.47 13.87
C VAL A 326 0.41 -4.56 15.18
N ALA A 327 1.08 -4.80 16.30
CA ALA A 327 0.45 -4.85 17.62
C ALA A 327 -0.22 -3.53 17.99
N THR A 328 0.44 -2.40 17.73
CA THR A 328 -0.12 -1.06 17.95
C THR A 328 -1.37 -0.83 17.09
N ALA A 329 -1.31 -1.17 15.81
CA ALA A 329 -2.48 -1.14 14.91
C ALA A 329 -3.63 -2.00 15.45
N GLY A 330 -3.33 -3.19 15.97
CA GLY A 330 -4.33 -4.06 16.63
C GLY A 330 -4.93 -3.48 17.92
N VAL A 331 -4.20 -2.66 18.68
CA VAL A 331 -4.76 -1.95 19.84
C VAL A 331 -5.73 -0.84 19.39
N VAL A 332 -5.37 -0.11 18.33
CA VAL A 332 -6.21 0.94 17.73
C VAL A 332 -7.44 0.35 17.02
N GLY A 333 -7.30 -0.86 16.47
CA GLY A 333 -8.33 -1.53 15.66
C GLY A 333 -8.17 -1.35 14.15
N MET A 334 -6.96 -0.96 13.70
CA MET A 334 -6.61 -0.76 12.29
C MET A 334 -6.19 -2.08 11.61
N PRO A 335 -6.66 -2.39 10.40
CA PRO A 335 -6.09 -3.44 9.57
C PRO A 335 -4.71 -3.02 9.05
N VAL A 336 -3.83 -3.99 8.79
CA VAL A 336 -2.49 -3.78 8.23
C VAL A 336 -2.39 -4.49 6.89
N VAL A 337 -2.23 -3.75 5.80
CA VAL A 337 -1.93 -4.29 4.47
C VAL A 337 -0.43 -4.50 4.35
N LEU A 338 -0.01 -5.76 4.36
CA LEU A 338 1.39 -6.18 4.27
C LEU A 338 1.73 -6.61 2.85
N HIS A 339 2.70 -5.94 2.25
CA HIS A 339 3.39 -6.43 1.07
C HIS A 339 4.69 -7.07 1.48
N CYS A 340 4.76 -8.36 1.23
CA CYS A 340 5.95 -9.14 1.49
C CYS A 340 5.96 -10.29 0.51
N ASP A 341 7.00 -10.39 -0.31
CA ASP A 341 7.13 -11.54 -1.19
C ASP A 341 7.29 -12.82 -0.35
N VAL A 342 6.71 -13.92 -0.84
CA VAL A 342 6.78 -15.24 -0.18
C VAL A 342 8.13 -15.93 -0.43
N ASP A 343 8.88 -15.45 -1.43
CA ASP A 343 10.11 -16.04 -1.93
C ASP A 343 11.08 -14.96 -2.44
N SER A 344 12.28 -15.37 -2.87
CA SER A 344 13.24 -14.48 -3.52
C SER A 344 13.62 -14.97 -4.92
N THR A 345 14.04 -14.05 -5.78
CA THR A 345 14.59 -14.37 -7.12
C THR A 345 15.82 -15.27 -7.02
N ALA A 346 16.67 -15.05 -6.01
CA ALA A 346 17.84 -15.87 -5.75
C ALA A 346 17.49 -17.32 -5.40
N ASN A 347 16.48 -17.53 -4.54
CA ASN A 347 16.00 -18.86 -4.21
C ASN A 347 15.37 -19.54 -5.44
N GLN A 348 14.56 -18.83 -6.22
CA GLN A 348 13.93 -19.41 -7.41
C GLN A 348 14.94 -19.79 -8.51
N ARG A 349 16.02 -19.02 -8.67
CA ARG A 349 17.13 -19.40 -9.57
C ARG A 349 17.88 -20.64 -9.10
N ALA A 350 18.14 -20.75 -7.79
CA ALA A 350 18.94 -21.84 -7.23
C ALA A 350 18.15 -23.15 -7.07
N ASN A 351 16.89 -23.05 -6.66
CA ASN A 351 16.08 -24.17 -6.17
C ASN A 351 14.76 -24.36 -6.94
N GLY A 352 14.48 -23.51 -7.92
CA GLY A 352 13.19 -23.49 -8.62
C GLY A 352 12.05 -22.94 -7.77
N LYS A 353 10.81 -23.07 -8.26
CA LYS A 353 9.60 -22.52 -7.64
C LYS A 353 8.96 -23.45 -6.60
N GLY A 354 9.77 -24.32 -6.00
CA GLY A 354 9.30 -25.32 -5.04
C GLY A 354 8.97 -24.68 -3.69
N GLN A 355 9.86 -24.88 -2.71
CA GLN A 355 9.69 -24.35 -1.37
C GLN A 355 10.06 -22.86 -1.33
N PRO A 356 9.13 -21.95 -0.97
CA PRO A 356 9.44 -20.53 -0.86
C PRO A 356 10.33 -20.23 0.34
N GLN A 357 11.33 -19.37 0.14
CA GLN A 357 12.32 -19.03 1.17
C GLN A 357 11.71 -18.36 2.41
N HIS A 358 10.70 -17.50 2.23
CA HIS A 358 10.20 -16.64 3.32
C HIS A 358 8.96 -17.17 4.02
N LEU A 359 8.33 -18.22 3.49
CA LEU A 359 7.06 -18.77 3.99
C LEU A 359 7.11 -19.11 5.49
N GLU A 360 8.16 -19.77 5.97
CA GLU A 360 8.26 -20.17 7.38
C GLU A 360 8.50 -18.97 8.32
N ASN A 361 9.21 -17.94 7.86
CA ASN A 361 9.38 -16.72 8.65
C ASN A 361 8.08 -15.89 8.70
N LEU A 362 7.33 -15.86 7.60
CA LEU A 362 5.99 -15.26 7.56
C LEU A 362 5.02 -15.99 8.49
N LYS A 363 5.01 -17.33 8.50
CA LYS A 363 4.25 -18.11 9.49
C LYS A 363 4.64 -17.77 10.93
N LYS A 364 5.93 -17.61 11.23
CA LYS A 364 6.38 -17.17 12.56
C LYS A 364 5.93 -15.75 12.91
N LEU A 365 5.90 -14.84 11.94
CA LEU A 365 5.39 -13.48 12.11
C LEU A 365 3.88 -13.52 12.40
N PHE A 366 3.10 -14.19 11.55
CA PHE A 366 1.64 -14.29 11.71
C PHE A 366 1.25 -15.05 12.98
N GLY A 367 1.99 -16.09 13.36
CA GLY A 367 1.74 -16.84 14.59
C GLY A 367 2.23 -16.15 15.86
N SER A 368 2.81 -14.94 15.78
CA SER A 368 3.38 -14.26 16.93
C SER A 368 2.30 -13.58 17.80
N PRO A 369 2.52 -13.47 19.13
CA PRO A 369 1.57 -12.77 20.01
C PRO A 369 1.26 -11.34 19.56
N GLU A 370 2.26 -10.63 19.03
CA GLU A 370 2.14 -9.26 18.55
C GLU A 370 1.20 -9.12 17.35
N ALA A 371 1.15 -10.11 16.46
CA ALA A 371 0.28 -10.10 15.29
C ALA A 371 -1.17 -10.52 15.62
N SER A 372 -1.34 -11.41 16.61
CA SER A 372 -2.62 -12.08 16.92
C SER A 372 -3.81 -11.15 17.21
N GLY A 373 -3.55 -9.92 17.68
CA GLY A 373 -4.57 -8.93 18.00
C GLY A 373 -4.90 -7.95 16.88
N ALA A 374 -4.26 -8.07 15.71
CA ALA A 374 -4.43 -7.19 14.57
C ALA A 374 -5.04 -7.95 13.38
N THR A 375 -5.75 -7.24 12.51
CA THR A 375 -6.11 -7.82 11.20
C THR A 375 -4.99 -7.56 10.22
N VAL A 376 -4.42 -8.61 9.63
CA VAL A 376 -3.35 -8.50 8.62
C VAL A 376 -3.93 -8.90 7.27
N ILE A 377 -3.73 -8.10 6.23
CA ILE A 377 -4.08 -8.42 4.84
C ILE A 377 -2.76 -8.59 4.10
N TRP A 378 -2.39 -9.83 3.77
CA TRP A 378 -1.18 -10.12 3.02
C TRP A 378 -1.46 -9.98 1.52
N ALA A 379 -0.81 -9.01 0.92
CA ALA A 379 -1.09 -8.57 -0.44
C ALA A 379 -0.71 -9.62 -1.49
N HIS A 380 -1.30 -9.46 -2.67
CA HIS A 380 -0.89 -10.06 -3.93
C HIS A 380 -0.92 -11.59 -3.89
N CYS A 381 -2.07 -12.16 -3.53
CA CYS A 381 -2.27 -13.60 -3.43
C CYS A 381 -1.24 -14.27 -2.49
N GLY A 382 -0.89 -13.59 -1.40
CA GLY A 382 0.09 -14.07 -0.44
C GLY A 382 1.51 -14.00 -0.97
N GLY A 383 1.94 -12.80 -1.38
CA GLY A 383 3.34 -12.50 -1.68
C GLY A 383 3.84 -12.98 -3.04
N ILE A 384 2.96 -13.03 -4.05
CA ILE A 384 3.39 -13.23 -5.44
C ILE A 384 3.84 -11.87 -6.01
N GLY A 385 4.98 -11.85 -6.68
CA GLY A 385 5.61 -10.64 -7.19
C GLY A 385 5.64 -10.55 -8.71
N ARG A 386 6.25 -9.47 -9.21
CA ARG A 386 6.61 -9.33 -10.64
C ARG A 386 7.75 -10.28 -10.99
N PHE A 387 8.77 -10.33 -10.14
CA PHE A 387 9.97 -11.13 -10.36
C PHE A 387 9.95 -12.43 -9.55
N VAL A 388 9.32 -12.39 -8.37
CA VAL A 388 9.01 -13.57 -7.57
C VAL A 388 7.78 -14.26 -8.12
N GLN A 389 7.96 -15.39 -8.79
CA GLN A 389 6.85 -16.12 -9.39
C GLN A 389 6.05 -16.90 -8.36
N LYS A 390 4.78 -17.18 -8.70
CA LYS A 390 3.90 -18.10 -7.97
C LYS A 390 4.61 -19.44 -7.69
N PRO A 391 4.81 -19.82 -6.41
CA PRO A 391 5.29 -21.14 -6.05
C PRO A 391 4.39 -22.26 -6.59
N THR A 392 4.97 -23.44 -6.85
CA THR A 392 4.25 -24.57 -7.46
C THR A 392 3.04 -24.99 -6.62
N ASP A 393 3.21 -25.10 -5.29
CA ASP A 393 2.17 -25.57 -4.36
C ASP A 393 1.50 -24.42 -3.57
N HIS A 394 1.47 -23.21 -4.14
CA HIS A 394 1.14 -22.00 -3.38
C HIS A 394 -0.27 -22.00 -2.77
N ALA A 395 -1.28 -22.54 -3.46
CA ALA A 395 -2.63 -22.61 -2.91
C ALA A 395 -2.68 -23.49 -1.64
N ASN A 396 -1.91 -24.59 -1.59
CA ASN A 396 -1.79 -25.41 -0.39
C ASN A 396 -0.95 -24.73 0.70
N ASN A 397 0.12 -24.02 0.33
CA ASN A 397 0.89 -23.21 1.28
C ASN A 397 -0.03 -22.22 2.01
N LEU A 398 -0.89 -21.50 1.28
CA LEU A 398 -1.88 -20.61 1.87
C LEU A 398 -2.93 -21.36 2.69
N ARG A 399 -3.42 -22.52 2.22
CA ARG A 399 -4.34 -23.37 2.99
C ARG A 399 -3.80 -23.69 4.38
N THR A 400 -2.50 -23.99 4.51
CA THR A 400 -1.89 -24.25 5.84
C THR A 400 -1.95 -23.06 6.78
N ILE A 401 -1.79 -21.84 6.27
CA ILE A 401 -1.89 -20.59 7.04
C ILE A 401 -3.35 -20.33 7.42
N LEU A 402 -4.26 -20.44 6.45
CA LEU A 402 -5.66 -20.08 6.64
C LEU A 402 -6.40 -21.06 7.57
N ALA A 403 -5.97 -22.32 7.60
CA ALA A 403 -6.50 -23.37 8.48
C ALA A 403 -5.94 -23.31 9.92
N ASP A 404 -4.83 -22.62 10.17
CA ASP A 404 -4.26 -22.50 11.51
C ASP A 404 -5.06 -21.49 12.35
N PRO A 405 -5.69 -21.89 13.47
CA PRO A 405 -6.45 -20.99 14.33
C PRO A 405 -5.62 -19.82 14.87
N LYS A 406 -4.30 -19.99 15.06
CA LYS A 406 -3.40 -18.91 15.51
C LYS A 406 -3.27 -17.80 14.48
N MET A 407 -3.50 -18.11 13.21
CA MET A 407 -3.42 -17.18 12.09
C MET A 407 -4.79 -16.81 11.54
N SER A 408 -5.88 -17.01 12.32
CA SER A 408 -7.27 -16.65 11.94
C SER A 408 -7.47 -15.17 11.58
N HIS A 409 -6.55 -14.32 12.01
CA HIS A 409 -6.55 -12.88 11.75
C HIS A 409 -5.89 -12.46 10.42
N VAL A 410 -5.25 -13.41 9.72
CA VAL A 410 -4.60 -13.17 8.41
C VAL A 410 -5.63 -13.23 7.29
N HIS A 411 -5.63 -12.27 6.39
CA HIS A 411 -6.45 -12.25 5.19
C HIS A 411 -5.52 -12.12 3.99
N ILE A 412 -5.99 -12.45 2.80
CA ILE A 412 -5.24 -12.36 1.56
C ILE A 412 -6.02 -11.42 0.63
N ASP A 413 -5.38 -10.42 0.04
CA ASP A 413 -5.99 -9.77 -1.12
C ASP A 413 -5.58 -10.48 -2.43
N ILE A 414 -6.48 -10.54 -3.40
CA ILE A 414 -6.20 -11.05 -4.75
C ILE A 414 -5.89 -9.89 -5.69
N SER A 415 -4.98 -9.00 -5.28
CA SER A 415 -4.65 -7.80 -6.03
C SER A 415 -3.62 -8.02 -7.14
N TRP A 416 -3.48 -7.00 -7.99
CA TRP A 416 -2.50 -6.87 -9.07
C TRP A 416 -2.76 -7.72 -10.32
N SER A 417 -2.91 -7.06 -11.47
CA SER A 417 -3.15 -7.73 -12.77
C SER A 417 -2.01 -8.67 -13.16
N ARG A 418 -0.75 -8.34 -12.79
CA ARG A 418 0.40 -9.23 -13.02
C ARG A 418 0.30 -10.52 -12.23
N VAL A 419 -0.24 -10.47 -11.01
CA VAL A 419 -0.48 -11.66 -10.20
C VAL A 419 -1.69 -12.41 -10.74
N ALA A 420 -2.77 -11.71 -11.08
CA ALA A 420 -3.93 -12.30 -11.74
C ALA A 420 -3.53 -13.15 -12.94
N ARG A 421 -2.63 -12.63 -13.79
CA ARG A 421 -2.09 -13.35 -14.96
C ARG A 421 -1.42 -14.66 -14.57
N GLN A 422 -0.60 -14.67 -13.51
CA GLN A 422 0.06 -15.88 -13.00
C GLN A 422 -0.91 -16.91 -12.38
N ILE A 423 -2.12 -16.47 -12.01
CA ILE A 423 -3.17 -17.32 -11.44
C ILE A 423 -4.01 -17.93 -12.56
N VAL A 424 -4.39 -17.14 -13.56
CA VAL A 424 -5.34 -17.53 -14.61
C VAL A 424 -4.68 -18.03 -15.90
N MET A 425 -3.41 -17.71 -16.14
CA MET A 425 -2.66 -18.11 -17.33
C MET A 425 -1.42 -18.93 -16.95
N LYS A 426 -0.97 -19.74 -17.91
CA LYS A 426 0.34 -20.38 -17.89
C LYS A 426 1.06 -20.12 -19.21
N THR A 427 2.37 -19.95 -19.12
CA THR A 427 3.25 -19.82 -20.29
C THR A 427 3.73 -21.20 -20.72
N GLN A 428 3.53 -21.54 -21.99
CA GLN A 428 4.03 -22.75 -22.62
C GLN A 428 5.52 -22.64 -22.96
N PRO A 429 6.22 -23.76 -23.24
CA PRO A 429 7.65 -23.73 -23.60
C PRO A 429 7.98 -22.87 -24.83
N ASP A 430 7.04 -22.65 -25.74
CA ASP A 430 7.18 -21.80 -26.92
C ASP A 430 6.91 -20.31 -26.64
N GLY A 431 6.65 -19.95 -25.37
CA GLY A 431 6.37 -18.59 -24.93
C GLY A 431 4.91 -18.17 -25.07
N THR A 432 4.02 -19.03 -25.61
CA THR A 432 2.60 -18.70 -25.71
C THR A 432 1.91 -18.79 -24.35
N GLU A 433 0.95 -17.90 -24.10
CA GLU A 433 0.13 -17.98 -22.90
C GLU A 433 -1.22 -18.61 -23.18
N VAL A 434 -1.60 -19.55 -22.32
CA VAL A 434 -2.89 -20.22 -22.38
C VAL A 434 -3.56 -20.21 -21.00
N PRO A 435 -4.89 -20.31 -20.91
CA PRO A 435 -5.57 -20.45 -19.63
C PRO A 435 -5.04 -21.62 -18.79
N ASP A 436 -4.83 -21.39 -17.50
CA ASP A 436 -4.42 -22.40 -16.52
C ASP A 436 -5.60 -22.87 -15.69
N HIS A 437 -6.40 -23.77 -16.26
CA HIS A 437 -7.60 -24.30 -15.59
C HIS A 437 -7.32 -25.02 -14.26
N GLU A 438 -6.15 -25.64 -14.11
CA GLU A 438 -5.76 -26.32 -12.87
C GLU A 438 -5.47 -25.31 -11.76
N SER A 439 -4.69 -24.26 -12.07
CA SER A 439 -4.46 -23.15 -11.15
C SER A 439 -5.77 -22.47 -10.77
N VAL A 440 -6.63 -22.12 -11.74
CA VAL A 440 -7.94 -21.51 -11.46
C VAL A 440 -8.79 -22.40 -10.55
N HIS A 441 -8.81 -23.72 -10.78
CA HIS A 441 -9.55 -24.64 -9.92
C HIS A 441 -9.00 -24.70 -8.50
N ALA A 442 -7.68 -24.77 -8.33
CA ALA A 442 -7.02 -24.80 -7.02
C ALA A 442 -7.31 -23.54 -6.20
N TRP A 443 -7.25 -22.36 -6.83
CA TRP A 443 -7.56 -21.08 -6.20
C TRP A 443 -9.04 -20.92 -5.89
N ALA A 444 -9.93 -21.30 -6.81
CA ALA A 444 -11.36 -21.28 -6.54
C ALA A 444 -11.72 -22.20 -5.36
N SER A 445 -11.12 -23.39 -5.28
CA SER A 445 -11.29 -24.33 -4.18
C SER A 445 -10.85 -23.71 -2.85
N LEU A 446 -9.64 -23.13 -2.80
CA LEU A 446 -9.11 -22.44 -1.62
C LEU A 446 -10.02 -21.29 -1.15
N ILE A 447 -10.45 -20.43 -2.07
CA ILE A 447 -11.30 -19.28 -1.76
C ILE A 447 -12.69 -19.74 -1.28
N ASN A 448 -13.24 -20.79 -1.88
CA ASN A 448 -14.52 -21.36 -1.45
C ASN A 448 -14.44 -22.02 -0.07
N GLU A 449 -13.30 -22.59 0.28
CA GLU A 449 -13.03 -23.19 1.59
C GLU A 449 -12.89 -22.13 2.70
N PHE A 450 -12.27 -20.99 2.38
CA PHE A 450 -12.06 -19.86 3.32
C PHE A 450 -12.67 -18.55 2.78
N PRO A 451 -14.00 -18.49 2.57
CA PRO A 451 -14.63 -17.39 1.84
C PRO A 451 -14.54 -16.04 2.55
N ASP A 452 -14.31 -16.04 3.87
CA ASP A 452 -14.12 -14.85 4.69
C ASP A 452 -12.66 -14.37 4.73
N ARG A 453 -11.71 -15.04 4.08
CA ARG A 453 -10.27 -14.73 4.20
C ARG A 453 -9.67 -14.03 2.99
N PHE A 454 -10.48 -13.73 1.96
CA PHE A 454 -10.03 -13.14 0.71
C PHE A 454 -10.72 -11.82 0.39
N LEU A 455 -9.96 -10.82 -0.09
CA LEU A 455 -10.47 -9.52 -0.54
C LEU A 455 -10.06 -9.27 -1.99
N PHE A 456 -10.88 -8.57 -2.75
CA PHE A 456 -10.46 -8.00 -4.03
C PHE A 456 -9.61 -6.74 -3.79
N GLY A 457 -8.54 -6.60 -4.57
CA GLY A 457 -7.81 -5.34 -4.73
C GLY A 457 -7.37 -5.18 -6.19
N SER A 458 -7.12 -3.95 -6.64
CA SER A 458 -6.64 -3.74 -8.02
C SER A 458 -5.13 -3.73 -8.11
N ASP A 459 -4.46 -3.17 -7.09
CA ASP A 459 -3.08 -2.67 -7.15
C ASP A 459 -2.86 -1.72 -8.35
N ALA A 460 -3.88 -0.91 -8.65
CA ALA A 460 -3.76 0.12 -9.68
C ALA A 460 -2.93 1.30 -9.12
N LEU A 461 -1.87 1.63 -9.85
CA LEU A 461 -0.96 2.72 -9.53
C LEU A 461 -1.29 3.96 -10.37
N ASN A 462 -1.94 4.95 -9.75
CA ASN A 462 -2.34 6.21 -10.39
C ASN A 462 -2.85 6.02 -11.84
N PRO A 463 -3.93 5.23 -12.04
CA PRO A 463 -4.41 4.92 -13.39
C PRO A 463 -4.84 6.20 -14.12
N GLN A 464 -4.25 6.44 -15.30
CA GLN A 464 -4.62 7.57 -16.15
C GLN A 464 -5.84 7.29 -17.03
N VAL A 465 -6.19 6.01 -17.19
CA VAL A 465 -7.36 5.54 -17.94
C VAL A 465 -8.06 4.43 -17.16
N LYS A 466 -9.39 4.36 -17.30
CA LYS A 466 -10.25 3.43 -16.56
C LYS A 466 -9.86 1.95 -16.74
N ASP A 467 -9.35 1.57 -17.92
CA ASP A 467 -9.03 0.18 -18.23
C ASP A 467 -7.89 -0.34 -17.36
N THR A 468 -6.95 0.53 -16.95
CA THR A 468 -5.88 0.18 -16.02
C THR A 468 -6.42 -0.20 -14.63
N TRP A 469 -7.43 0.52 -14.12
CA TRP A 469 -8.04 0.15 -12.84
C TRP A 469 -8.90 -1.12 -12.97
N ALA A 470 -9.62 -1.26 -14.09
CA ALA A 470 -10.48 -2.42 -14.33
C ALA A 470 -9.70 -3.72 -14.65
N GLU A 471 -8.42 -3.63 -15.02
CA GLU A 471 -7.62 -4.73 -15.55
C GLU A 471 -7.62 -5.97 -14.65
N THR A 472 -7.30 -5.80 -13.36
CA THR A 472 -7.21 -6.91 -12.40
C THR A 472 -8.55 -7.65 -12.27
N GLY A 473 -9.65 -6.91 -12.12
CA GLY A 473 -11.00 -7.48 -12.03
C GLY A 473 -11.42 -8.19 -13.32
N ASN A 474 -11.06 -7.64 -14.48
CA ASN A 474 -11.32 -8.26 -15.78
C ASN A 474 -10.55 -9.56 -15.95
N MET A 475 -9.29 -9.59 -15.54
CA MET A 475 -8.42 -10.76 -15.67
C MET A 475 -8.88 -11.92 -14.76
N TYR A 476 -9.44 -11.61 -13.60
CA TYR A 476 -9.97 -12.62 -12.68
C TYR A 476 -11.37 -13.15 -13.03
N LYS A 477 -12.01 -12.72 -14.13
CA LYS A 477 -13.34 -13.25 -14.53
C LYS A 477 -13.41 -14.79 -14.49
N PRO A 478 -12.45 -15.55 -15.06
CA PRO A 478 -12.48 -17.02 -14.99
C PRO A 478 -12.43 -17.58 -13.57
N LEU A 479 -11.71 -16.91 -12.65
CA LEU A 479 -11.65 -17.30 -11.23
C LEU A 479 -12.96 -16.98 -10.52
N LEU A 480 -13.46 -15.75 -10.67
CA LEU A 480 -14.68 -15.27 -10.01
C LEU A 480 -15.93 -16.05 -10.45
N GLU A 481 -15.97 -16.54 -11.68
CA GLU A 481 -17.04 -17.41 -12.20
C GLU A 481 -17.04 -18.81 -11.59
N LYS A 482 -15.90 -19.28 -11.07
CA LYS A 482 -15.77 -20.58 -10.38
C LYS A 482 -16.06 -20.51 -8.88
N LEU A 483 -16.20 -19.31 -8.32
CA LEU A 483 -16.55 -19.13 -6.91
C LEU A 483 -18.02 -19.44 -6.65
N THR A 484 -18.30 -20.00 -5.48
CA THR A 484 -19.67 -20.07 -4.96
C THR A 484 -20.25 -18.67 -4.81
N PRO A 485 -21.58 -18.49 -4.88
CA PRO A 485 -22.20 -17.17 -4.71
C PRO A 485 -21.76 -16.46 -3.42
N LYS A 486 -21.66 -17.22 -2.31
CA LYS A 486 -21.18 -16.72 -1.01
C LYS A 486 -19.74 -16.20 -1.09
N ALA A 487 -18.81 -17.03 -1.60
CA ALA A 487 -17.41 -16.65 -1.69
C ALA A 487 -17.21 -15.47 -2.64
N ARG A 488 -17.93 -15.45 -3.77
CA ARG A 488 -17.87 -14.35 -4.74
C ARG A 488 -18.29 -13.01 -4.12
N ILE A 489 -19.40 -12.97 -3.38
CA ILE A 489 -19.85 -11.74 -2.69
C ILE A 489 -18.84 -11.35 -1.60
N ALA A 490 -18.36 -12.32 -0.82
CA ALA A 490 -17.39 -12.06 0.24
C ALA A 490 -16.08 -11.45 -0.31
N VAL A 491 -15.53 -12.02 -1.38
CA VAL A 491 -14.32 -11.49 -2.03
C VAL A 491 -14.55 -10.12 -2.66
N LYS A 492 -15.63 -9.96 -3.42
CA LYS A 492 -15.89 -8.72 -4.16
C LYS A 492 -16.16 -7.54 -3.24
N THR A 493 -16.94 -7.70 -2.18
CA THR A 493 -17.38 -6.57 -1.33
C THR A 493 -17.46 -6.92 0.15
N GLY A 494 -17.98 -8.11 0.51
CA GLY A 494 -18.34 -8.43 1.89
C GLY A 494 -17.19 -8.40 2.89
N ASN A 495 -16.00 -8.90 2.51
CA ASN A 495 -14.84 -8.90 3.39
C ASN A 495 -14.21 -7.51 3.51
N TYR A 496 -14.29 -6.67 2.48
CA TYR A 496 -13.91 -5.26 2.58
C TYR A 496 -14.76 -4.56 3.64
N GLU A 497 -16.09 -4.71 3.57
CA GLU A 497 -17.01 -4.13 4.55
C GLU A 497 -16.71 -4.62 5.97
N ARG A 498 -16.49 -5.93 6.13
CA ARG A 498 -16.22 -6.53 7.44
C ARG A 498 -14.89 -6.09 8.04
N VAL A 499 -13.83 -6.00 7.23
CA VAL A 499 -12.46 -5.80 7.71
C VAL A 499 -12.06 -4.32 7.71
N ILE A 500 -12.26 -3.62 6.59
CA ILE A 500 -11.79 -2.24 6.41
C ILE A 500 -12.84 -1.27 6.94
N VAL A 501 -14.08 -1.32 6.44
CA VAL A 501 -15.16 -0.43 6.93
C VAL A 501 -15.46 -0.73 8.40
N GLY A 502 -15.48 -2.00 8.80
CA GLY A 502 -15.64 -2.44 10.18
C GLY A 502 -14.53 -1.98 11.14
N ALA A 503 -13.40 -1.48 10.64
CA ALA A 503 -12.35 -0.87 11.46
C ALA A 503 -12.66 0.57 11.85
N ARG A 504 -13.33 1.34 10.97
CA ARG A 504 -13.63 2.76 11.18
C ARG A 504 -14.14 3.09 12.60
N PRO A 505 -15.25 2.49 13.10
CA PRO A 505 -15.74 2.81 14.44
C PRO A 505 -14.74 2.50 15.56
N LYS A 506 -13.88 1.47 15.40
CA LYS A 506 -12.84 1.14 16.38
C LYS A 506 -11.76 2.22 16.44
N VAL A 507 -11.29 2.65 15.26
CA VAL A 507 -10.27 3.72 15.15
C VAL A 507 -10.84 5.04 15.68
N ARG A 508 -12.11 5.36 15.36
CA ARG A 508 -12.78 6.58 15.86
C ARG A 508 -12.92 6.57 17.39
N ALA A 509 -13.35 5.44 17.97
CA ALA A 509 -13.41 5.30 19.43
C ALA A 509 -12.02 5.48 20.08
N PHE A 510 -10.96 4.97 19.44
CA PHE A 510 -9.60 5.12 19.93
C PHE A 510 -9.13 6.58 19.86
N GLU A 511 -9.38 7.26 18.75
CA GLU A 511 -9.07 8.69 18.59
C GLU A 511 -9.79 9.55 19.63
N GLU A 512 -11.09 9.30 19.83
CA GLU A 512 -11.93 10.09 20.72
C GLU A 512 -11.56 9.92 22.20
N HIS A 513 -11.37 8.68 22.65
CA HIS A 513 -11.24 8.38 24.08
C HIS A 513 -9.79 8.20 24.54
N VAL A 514 -8.88 7.84 23.63
CA VAL A 514 -7.47 7.56 23.98
C VAL A 514 -6.57 8.69 23.52
N LEU A 515 -6.62 9.07 22.24
CA LEU A 515 -5.74 10.10 21.65
C LEU A 515 -6.14 11.54 22.00
N THR A 516 -6.58 11.75 23.24
CA THR A 516 -6.87 13.09 23.77
C THR A 516 -5.61 13.97 23.74
N PRO A 517 -5.76 15.30 23.67
CA PRO A 517 -4.62 16.23 23.74
C PRO A 517 -3.74 16.01 24.98
N GLU A 518 -4.35 15.59 26.10
CA GLU A 518 -3.63 15.28 27.34
C GLU A 518 -2.76 14.03 27.19
N PHE A 519 -3.32 12.94 26.65
CA PHE A 519 -2.58 11.71 26.39
C PHE A 519 -1.43 11.95 25.39
N VAL A 520 -1.63 12.75 24.35
CA VAL A 520 -0.55 13.06 23.39
C VAL A 520 0.59 13.81 24.07
N LYS A 521 0.29 14.76 24.97
CA LYS A 521 1.30 15.52 25.72
C LYS A 521 2.04 14.65 26.73
N THR A 522 1.32 13.86 27.52
CA THR A 522 1.88 13.12 28.65
C THR A 522 2.29 11.70 28.25
N GLY A 523 1.35 10.92 27.75
CA GLY A 523 1.51 9.52 27.36
C GLY A 523 2.48 9.26 26.21
N LEU A 524 2.65 10.20 25.26
CA LEU A 524 3.56 10.03 24.11
C LEU A 524 4.82 10.90 24.18
N ARG A 525 4.72 12.14 24.66
CA ARG A 525 5.81 13.15 24.56
C ARG A 525 6.44 13.56 25.88
N SER A 526 5.93 13.14 27.05
CA SER A 526 6.45 13.63 28.34
C SER A 526 7.95 13.37 28.47
N SER A 527 8.65 14.33 29.07
CA SER A 527 10.04 14.16 29.48
C SER A 527 10.17 13.29 30.74
N LYS A 528 9.07 13.05 31.45
CA LYS A 528 9.02 12.21 32.64
C LYS A 528 8.68 10.78 32.21
N GLU A 529 9.61 9.86 32.46
CA GLU A 529 9.53 8.51 31.93
C GLU A 529 8.34 7.71 32.45
N ASP A 530 7.92 7.96 33.68
CA ASP A 530 6.80 7.32 34.37
C ASP A 530 5.42 7.72 33.85
N GLU A 531 5.32 8.87 33.16
CA GLU A 531 4.07 9.35 32.56
C GLU A 531 3.81 8.77 31.15
N ARG A 532 4.85 8.27 30.46
CA ARG A 532 4.71 7.77 29.09
C ARG A 532 4.16 6.34 29.05
N VAL A 533 3.43 6.00 27.99
CA VAL A 533 2.95 4.62 27.76
C VAL A 533 4.07 3.60 27.64
N ASN A 534 5.21 3.99 27.09
CA ASN A 534 6.41 3.16 27.01
C ASN A 534 7.21 3.13 28.31
N GLY A 535 6.86 3.94 29.32
CA GLY A 535 7.53 3.94 30.63
C GLY A 535 9.05 4.09 30.52
N ARG A 536 9.74 3.17 31.20
CA ARG A 536 11.20 2.95 31.13
C ARG A 536 11.63 1.89 30.10
N ALA A 537 10.70 1.32 29.33
CA ALA A 537 10.96 0.20 28.41
C ALA A 537 11.70 0.59 27.12
N GLY A 538 12.19 1.84 27.02
CA GLY A 538 12.89 2.36 25.86
C GLY A 538 11.98 3.19 24.95
N PRO A 539 12.40 3.46 23.70
CA PRO A 539 11.72 4.43 22.83
C PRO A 539 10.40 3.94 22.23
N HIS A 540 10.17 2.63 22.15
CA HIS A 540 9.02 2.07 21.43
C HIS A 540 7.77 2.04 22.30
N ILE A 541 6.60 2.27 21.69
CA ILE A 541 5.30 2.05 22.33
C ILE A 541 5.19 0.59 22.77
N ASN A 542 4.87 0.36 24.04
CA ASN A 542 4.50 -0.95 24.55
C ASN A 542 3.01 -1.20 24.23
N PRO A 543 2.66 -2.17 23.36
CA PRO A 543 1.28 -2.41 22.97
C PRO A 543 0.38 -2.88 24.12
N GLU A 544 0.91 -3.60 25.10
CA GLU A 544 0.14 -4.05 26.27
C GLU A 544 -0.21 -2.87 27.18
N ALA A 545 0.76 -1.97 27.42
CA ALA A 545 0.52 -0.75 28.18
C ALA A 545 -0.49 0.15 27.46
N LEU A 546 -0.37 0.30 26.14
CA LEU A 546 -1.33 1.06 25.33
C LEU A 546 -2.74 0.45 25.40
N ARG A 547 -2.84 -0.88 25.35
CA ARG A 547 -4.12 -1.60 25.49
C ARG A 547 -4.77 -1.34 26.84
N LYS A 548 -3.99 -1.37 27.92
CA LYS A 548 -4.47 -1.04 29.26
C LYS A 548 -5.03 0.38 29.33
N VAL A 549 -4.30 1.36 28.80
CA VAL A 549 -4.78 2.76 28.74
C VAL A 549 -6.08 2.87 27.95
N ARG A 550 -6.19 2.20 26.80
CA ARG A 550 -7.41 2.16 26.00
C ARG A 550 -8.58 1.56 26.79
N ASP A 551 -8.38 0.41 27.41
CA ASP A 551 -9.44 -0.30 28.12
C ASP A 551 -9.95 0.50 29.33
N GLU A 552 -9.04 1.18 30.05
CA GLU A 552 -9.38 2.11 31.12
C GLU A 552 -10.18 3.33 30.61
N ALA A 553 -9.76 3.91 29.47
CA ALA A 553 -10.46 5.02 28.84
C ALA A 553 -11.88 4.62 28.40
N TYR A 554 -12.03 3.46 27.76
CA TYR A 554 -13.33 2.95 27.31
C TYR A 554 -14.24 2.60 28.48
N ALA A 555 -13.70 2.01 29.55
CA ALA A 555 -14.44 1.74 30.77
C ALA A 555 -14.96 3.03 31.42
N LYS A 556 -14.11 4.06 31.51
CA LYS A 556 -14.48 5.38 32.04
C LYS A 556 -15.55 6.09 31.18
N ALA A 557 -15.47 5.94 29.86
CA ALA A 557 -16.45 6.49 28.93
C ALA A 557 -17.74 5.67 28.84
N GLY A 558 -17.79 4.45 29.42
CA GLY A 558 -18.96 3.58 29.34
C GLY A 558 -19.20 3.00 27.94
N VAL A 559 -18.15 2.85 27.12
CA VAL A 559 -18.26 2.41 25.72
C VAL A 559 -17.59 1.05 25.48
N ASP A 560 -18.05 0.36 24.43
CA ASP A 560 -17.43 -0.85 23.90
C ASP A 560 -16.27 -0.54 22.93
N VAL A 561 -15.69 -1.58 22.33
CA VAL A 561 -14.55 -1.44 21.39
C VAL A 561 -14.88 -0.70 20.09
N PHE A 562 -16.16 -0.46 19.82
CA PHE A 562 -16.66 0.29 18.67
C PHE A 562 -17.10 1.71 19.05
N GLY A 563 -16.90 2.12 20.32
CA GLY A 563 -17.34 3.43 20.82
C GLY A 563 -18.84 3.49 21.16
N ARG A 564 -19.54 2.35 21.19
CA ARG A 564 -20.98 2.33 21.47
C ARG A 564 -21.23 2.26 22.97
N PRO A 565 -22.24 2.96 23.52
CA PRO A 565 -22.58 2.85 24.94
C PRO A 565 -22.88 1.40 25.37
N LYS A 566 -22.29 0.95 26.47
CA LYS A 566 -22.51 -0.42 27.00
C LYS A 566 -23.93 -0.63 27.54
N ASP A 567 -24.60 0.45 27.95
CA ASP A 567 -25.93 0.39 28.55
C ASP A 567 -27.08 0.31 27.53
N ALA A 568 -26.77 0.37 26.22
CA ALA A 568 -27.77 0.27 25.14
C ALA A 568 -28.27 -1.16 24.86
N ALA A 569 -27.91 -2.15 25.68
CA ALA A 569 -28.33 -3.56 25.55
C ALA A 569 -29.44 -3.97 26.55
N THR A 570 -30.05 -3.01 27.23
CA THR A 570 -31.28 -3.22 28.02
C THR A 570 -32.29 -2.13 27.65
N HIS A 571 -33.09 -2.38 26.62
CA HIS A 571 -34.54 -2.14 26.60
C HIS A 571 -35.19 -2.78 25.37
#